data_AF-A0A094PG84-F1
#
_entry.id   AF-A0A094PG84-F1
#
_cell.length_a   1.000
_cell.length_b   1.000
_cell.length_c   1.000
_cell.angle_alpha   90.00
_cell.angle_beta   90.00
_cell.angle_gamma   90.00
#
_symmetry.space_group_name_H-M   'P 1'
#
loop_
_entity.id
_entity.type
_entity.pdbx_description
1 polymer ?
#
loop_
_entity_poly.entity_id
_entity_poly.type
_entity_poly.pdbx_seq_one_letter_code
_entity_poly.pdbx_strand_id
1 'polypeptide(L)'
;MTEEIDASNNTGEIARNSLMSRMGTPHREIVLPNIRPRWGKYKASEVEQAFREIAVQVDDLQSTVTQEVVQMLSTIITEVHRESRRVREAAVLEELKMRELLQQDRDQLEQQRQAMMDEAKNEAQSIMNVARQESANLDSKMDEIRKIIAEVSSVIDVTPPKSS
;
A
#
# COMPACT_ATOMS: atom_id res chain seq x y z
N MET A 1 13.95 -5.58 -20.21
CA MET A 1 12.79 -6.39 -20.66
C MET A 1 11.58 -5.82 -19.94
N THR A 2 10.78 -5.01 -20.61
CA THR A 2 9.57 -4.38 -20.05
C THR A 2 8.56 -4.29 -21.18
N GLU A 3 8.09 -5.45 -21.62
CA GLU A 3 6.92 -5.60 -22.48
C GLU A 3 5.88 -6.38 -21.69
N GLU A 4 5.20 -5.72 -20.75
CA GLU A 4 4.08 -6.35 -20.04
C GLU A 4 2.92 -5.40 -19.71
N ILE A 5 2.85 -4.21 -20.32
CA ILE A 5 1.83 -3.20 -19.97
C ILE A 5 0.87 -2.84 -21.14
N ASP A 6 1.08 -3.32 -22.36
CA ASP A 6 0.28 -2.83 -23.50
C ASP A 6 -1.05 -3.55 -23.77
N ALA A 7 -1.27 -4.75 -23.24
CA ALA A 7 -2.55 -5.45 -23.42
C ALA A 7 -3.70 -4.86 -22.57
N SER A 8 -3.36 -4.08 -21.54
CA SER A 8 -4.30 -3.60 -20.53
C SER A 8 -5.05 -2.32 -20.96
N ASN A 9 -4.35 -1.38 -21.61
CA ASN A 9 -4.90 -0.10 -22.06
C ASN A 9 -5.89 -0.25 -23.22
N ASN A 10 -5.63 -1.19 -24.13
CA ASN A 10 -6.46 -1.34 -25.32
C ASN A 10 -7.90 -1.77 -24.99
N THR A 11 -8.14 -2.58 -23.95
CA THR A 11 -9.51 -3.06 -23.71
C THR A 11 -10.45 -1.99 -23.17
N GLY A 12 -9.97 -1.12 -22.27
CA GLY A 12 -10.77 0.01 -21.77
C GLY A 12 -11.07 1.03 -22.87
N GLU A 13 -10.09 1.28 -23.75
CA GLU A 13 -10.29 2.12 -24.95
C GLU A 13 -11.25 1.49 -25.95
N ILE A 14 -11.17 0.18 -26.20
CA ILE A 14 -12.11 -0.56 -27.06
C ILE A 14 -13.53 -0.49 -26.49
N ALA A 15 -13.70 -0.70 -25.18
CA ALA A 15 -15.00 -0.62 -24.52
C ALA A 15 -15.58 0.80 -24.58
N ARG A 16 -14.74 1.82 -24.31
CA ARG A 16 -15.11 3.23 -24.46
C ARG A 16 -15.54 3.56 -25.89
N ASN A 17 -14.76 3.14 -26.88
CA ASN A 17 -15.06 3.38 -28.30
C ASN A 17 -16.34 2.65 -28.73
N SER A 18 -16.58 1.44 -28.21
CA SER A 18 -17.83 0.70 -28.43
C SER A 18 -19.04 1.44 -27.84
N LEU A 19 -18.92 1.98 -26.62
CA LEU A 19 -19.96 2.80 -25.99
C LEU A 19 -20.23 4.09 -26.77
N MET A 20 -19.18 4.82 -27.17
CA MET A 20 -19.31 6.05 -27.96
C MET A 20 -19.98 5.79 -29.31
N SER A 21 -19.61 4.69 -29.97
CA SER A 21 -20.23 4.28 -31.23
C SER A 21 -21.73 3.99 -31.08
N ARG A 22 -22.17 3.48 -29.92
CA ARG A 22 -23.58 3.16 -29.63
C ARG A 22 -24.39 4.36 -29.17
N MET A 23 -23.75 5.35 -28.53
CA MET A 23 -24.42 6.62 -28.20
C MET A 23 -24.59 7.53 -29.41
N GLY A 24 -23.74 7.37 -30.43
CA GLY A 24 -23.79 8.15 -31.66
C GLY A 24 -24.74 7.61 -32.74
N THR A 25 -25.36 6.44 -32.55
CA THR A 25 -26.25 5.84 -33.55
C THR A 25 -27.62 6.53 -33.54
N PRO A 26 -28.03 7.20 -34.63
CA PRO A 26 -29.35 7.79 -34.73
C PRO A 26 -30.40 6.69 -34.67
N HIS A 27 -31.36 6.83 -33.75
CA HIS A 27 -32.45 5.89 -33.60
C HIS A 27 -33.44 6.03 -34.76
N ARG A 28 -34.11 4.93 -35.13
CA ARG A 28 -35.20 4.98 -36.10
C ARG A 28 -36.31 5.89 -35.57
N GLU A 29 -36.66 6.92 -36.34
CA GLU A 29 -37.74 7.83 -36.02
C GLU A 29 -39.10 7.18 -36.31
N ILE A 30 -40.13 7.50 -35.51
CA ILE A 30 -41.50 7.08 -35.78
C ILE A 30 -41.99 7.83 -37.00
N VAL A 31 -42.31 7.10 -38.06
CA VAL A 31 -42.86 7.65 -39.30
C VAL A 31 -44.38 7.64 -39.22
N LEU A 32 -44.97 8.83 -39.31
CA LEU A 32 -46.43 8.98 -39.34
C LEU A 32 -46.99 8.53 -40.70
N PRO A 33 -47.98 7.61 -40.72
CA PRO A 33 -48.65 7.19 -41.94
C PRO A 33 -49.35 8.37 -42.63
N ASN A 34 -49.23 8.46 -43.96
CA ASN A 34 -49.86 9.53 -44.73
C ASN A 34 -51.34 9.22 -44.99
N ILE A 35 -52.23 9.73 -44.14
CA ILE A 35 -53.68 9.57 -44.29
C ILE A 35 -54.27 10.81 -44.94
N ARG A 36 -55.03 10.64 -46.03
CA ARG A 36 -55.71 11.75 -46.71
C ARG A 36 -57.20 11.79 -46.39
N PRO A 37 -57.76 12.95 -46.02
CA PRO A 37 -59.19 13.08 -45.81
C PRO A 37 -59.95 13.02 -47.14
N ARG A 38 -61.14 12.41 -47.13
CA ARG A 38 -62.14 12.54 -48.20
C ARG A 38 -63.26 13.46 -47.72
N TRP A 39 -63.52 14.54 -48.46
CA TRP A 39 -64.51 15.57 -48.08
C TRP A 39 -64.35 16.09 -46.63
N GLY A 40 -63.10 16.29 -46.20
CA GLY A 40 -62.80 16.78 -44.86
C GLY A 40 -62.96 15.75 -43.72
N LYS A 41 -63.24 14.47 -44.03
CA LYS A 41 -63.35 13.39 -43.04
C LYS A 41 -62.32 12.29 -43.30
N TYR A 42 -61.72 11.77 -42.24
CA TYR A 42 -60.90 10.56 -42.29
C TYR A 42 -61.79 9.32 -42.18
N LYS A 43 -61.46 8.24 -42.90
CA LYS A 43 -62.14 6.96 -42.65
C LYS A 43 -61.59 6.34 -41.38
N ALA A 44 -62.49 5.86 -40.50
CA ALA A 44 -62.10 5.21 -39.25
C ALA A 44 -61.11 4.06 -39.47
N SER A 45 -61.32 3.23 -40.49
CA SER A 45 -60.41 2.13 -40.83
C SER A 45 -58.99 2.57 -41.19
N GLU A 46 -58.84 3.71 -41.86
CA GLU A 46 -57.54 4.25 -42.25
C GLU A 46 -56.80 4.82 -41.02
N VAL A 47 -57.54 5.41 -40.09
CA VAL A 47 -57.00 5.91 -38.81
C VAL A 47 -56.61 4.76 -37.88
N GLU A 48 -57.46 3.73 -37.74
CA GLU A 48 -57.16 2.54 -36.95
C GLU A 48 -55.91 1.81 -37.46
N GLN A 49 -55.79 1.67 -38.78
CA GLN A 49 -54.61 1.07 -39.40
C GLN A 49 -53.35 1.90 -39.10
N ALA A 50 -53.43 3.22 -39.20
CA ALA A 50 -52.30 4.09 -38.88
C ALA A 50 -51.88 4.01 -37.40
N PHE A 51 -52.83 3.92 -36.47
CA PHE A 51 -52.51 3.67 -35.05
C PHE A 51 -51.84 2.32 -34.83
N ARG A 52 -52.26 1.27 -35.53
CA ARG A 52 -51.61 -0.06 -35.47
C ARG A 52 -50.17 0.00 -35.99
N GLU A 53 -49.94 0.70 -37.10
CA GLU A 53 -48.60 0.88 -37.68
C GLU A 53 -47.68 1.69 -36.76
N ILE A 54 -48.18 2.74 -36.11
CA ILE A 54 -47.43 3.51 -35.11
C ILE A 54 -47.13 2.64 -33.88
N ALA A 55 -48.10 1.86 -33.40
CA ALA A 55 -47.90 1.00 -32.24
C ALA A 55 -46.79 -0.05 -32.47
N VAL A 56 -46.73 -0.64 -33.66
CA VAL A 56 -45.64 -1.58 -34.02
C VAL A 56 -44.29 -0.87 -34.08
N GLN A 57 -44.22 0.35 -34.63
CA GLN A 57 -42.97 1.13 -34.65
C GLN A 57 -42.49 1.50 -33.24
N VAL A 58 -43.41 1.85 -32.34
CA VAL A 58 -43.09 2.16 -30.94
C VAL A 58 -42.56 0.91 -30.23
N ASP A 59 -43.18 -0.25 -30.42
CA ASP A 59 -42.75 -1.51 -29.81
C ASP A 59 -41.34 -1.93 -30.30
N ASP A 60 -41.08 -1.82 -31.61
CA ASP A 60 -39.76 -2.09 -32.20
C ASP A 60 -38.68 -1.14 -31.66
N LEU A 61 -39.00 0.16 -31.54
CA LEU A 61 -38.10 1.15 -30.98
C LEU A 61 -37.83 0.89 -29.50
N GLN A 62 -38.86 0.57 -28.71
CA GLN A 62 -38.70 0.23 -27.29
C GLN A 62 -37.84 -1.02 -27.09
N SER A 63 -38.05 -2.06 -27.90
CA SER A 63 -37.24 -3.28 -27.89
C SER A 63 -35.77 -2.96 -28.20
N THR A 64 -35.53 -2.19 -29.27
CA THR A 64 -34.17 -1.77 -29.69
C THR A 64 -33.46 -0.98 -28.59
N VAL A 65 -34.10 0.06 -28.05
CA VAL A 65 -33.53 0.88 -26.98
C VAL A 65 -33.23 0.04 -25.74
N THR A 66 -34.14 -0.87 -25.38
CA THR A 66 -33.94 -1.75 -24.22
C THR A 66 -32.71 -2.64 -24.42
N GLN A 67 -32.56 -3.24 -25.60
CA GLN A 67 -31.41 -4.08 -25.92
C GLN A 67 -30.10 -3.28 -25.91
N GLU A 68 -30.09 -2.06 -26.45
CA GLU A 68 -28.92 -1.19 -26.45
C GLU A 68 -28.52 -0.79 -25.02
N VAL A 69 -29.47 -0.40 -24.18
CA VAL A 69 -29.21 -0.08 -22.77
C VAL A 69 -28.63 -1.28 -22.03
N VAL A 70 -29.21 -2.47 -22.21
CA VAL A 70 -28.68 -3.70 -21.59
C VAL A 70 -27.25 -4.00 -22.06
N GLN A 71 -26.95 -3.82 -23.34
CA GLN A 71 -25.61 -4.03 -23.88
C GLN A 71 -24.60 -2.98 -23.39
N MET A 72 -25.01 -1.71 -23.28
CA MET A 72 -24.17 -0.66 -22.69
C MET A 72 -23.87 -0.94 -21.23
N LEU A 73 -24.89 -1.28 -20.43
CA LEU A 73 -24.71 -1.63 -19.02
C LEU A 73 -23.81 -2.86 -18.85
N SER A 74 -23.97 -3.88 -19.68
CA SER A 74 -23.13 -5.09 -19.64
C SER A 74 -21.65 -4.77 -19.91
N THR A 75 -21.38 -3.89 -20.88
CA THR A 75 -20.03 -3.39 -21.18
C THR A 75 -19.45 -2.64 -19.97
N ILE A 76 -20.21 -1.69 -19.41
CA ILE A 76 -19.77 -0.89 -18.25
C ILE A 76 -19.48 -1.79 -17.04
N ILE A 77 -20.38 -2.71 -16.71
CA ILE A 77 -20.22 -3.62 -15.57
C ILE A 77 -18.95 -4.45 -15.73
N THR A 78 -18.69 -4.98 -16.93
CA THR A 78 -17.50 -5.79 -17.20
C THR A 78 -16.22 -4.99 -17.00
N GLU A 79 -16.17 -3.77 -17.53
CA GLU A 79 -14.99 -2.92 -17.39
C GLU A 79 -14.79 -2.44 -15.95
N VAL A 80 -15.86 -2.09 -15.22
CA VAL A 80 -15.77 -1.73 -13.80
C VAL A 80 -15.24 -2.90 -12.97
N HIS A 81 -15.71 -4.13 -13.22
CA HIS A 81 -15.18 -5.31 -12.53
C HIS A 81 -13.72 -5.56 -12.84
N ARG A 82 -13.33 -5.41 -14.11
CA ARG A 82 -11.94 -5.57 -14.56
C ARG A 82 -11.03 -4.55 -13.88
N GLU A 83 -11.41 -3.28 -13.91
CA GLU A 83 -10.62 -2.20 -13.32
C GLU A 83 -10.54 -2.33 -11.80
N SER A 84 -11.65 -2.69 -11.15
CA SER A 84 -11.67 -2.94 -9.70
C SER A 84 -10.71 -4.06 -9.28
N ARG A 85 -10.56 -5.11 -10.10
CA ARG A 85 -9.57 -6.17 -9.83
C ARG A 85 -8.15 -5.66 -9.97
N ARG A 86 -7.84 -4.94 -11.05
CA ARG A 86 -6.50 -4.36 -11.27
C ARG A 86 -6.08 -3.44 -10.13
N VAL A 87 -6.96 -2.53 -9.71
CA VAL A 87 -6.68 -1.60 -8.61
C VAL A 87 -6.41 -2.39 -7.32
N ARG A 88 -7.18 -3.46 -7.05
CA ARG A 88 -6.97 -4.31 -5.88
C ARG A 88 -5.63 -5.06 -5.95
N GLU A 89 -5.30 -5.65 -7.09
CA GLU A 89 -4.05 -6.38 -7.29
C GLU A 89 -2.84 -5.45 -7.15
N ALA A 90 -2.92 -4.23 -7.70
CA ALA A 90 -1.89 -3.21 -7.56
C ALA A 90 -1.71 -2.80 -6.08
N ALA A 91 -2.82 -2.56 -5.36
CA ALA A 91 -2.78 -2.21 -3.93
C ALA A 91 -2.16 -3.33 -3.08
N VAL A 92 -2.51 -4.60 -3.35
CA VAL A 92 -1.92 -5.76 -2.66
C VAL A 92 -0.42 -5.86 -2.93
N LEU A 93 0.00 -5.65 -4.17
CA LEU A 93 1.42 -5.69 -4.53
C LEU A 93 2.20 -4.57 -3.84
N GLU A 94 1.63 -3.36 -3.76
CA GLU A 94 2.23 -2.24 -3.05
C GLU A 94 2.32 -2.50 -1.55
N GLU A 95 1.26 -3.07 -0.94
CA GLU A 95 1.28 -3.48 0.47
C GLU A 95 2.38 -4.52 0.75
N LEU A 96 2.54 -5.52 -0.11
CA LEU A 96 3.58 -6.54 0.03
C LEU A 96 4.98 -5.91 -0.05
N LYS A 97 5.21 -4.99 -0.99
CA LYS A 97 6.50 -4.27 -1.10
C LYS A 97 6.78 -3.43 0.15
N MET A 98 5.78 -2.73 0.68
CA MET A 98 5.95 -1.96 1.92
C MET A 98 6.24 -2.87 3.12
N ARG A 99 5.56 -4.01 3.23
CA ARG A 99 5.83 -4.99 4.29
C ARG A 99 7.26 -5.55 4.20
N GLU A 100 7.74 -5.84 3.00
CA GLU A 100 9.12 -6.30 2.78
C GLU A 100 10.14 -5.25 3.22
N LEU A 101 9.95 -3.97 2.85
CA LEU A 101 10.81 -2.88 3.27
C LEU A 101 10.81 -2.71 4.80
N LEU A 102 9.63 -2.73 5.43
CA LEU A 102 9.53 -2.64 6.89
C LEU A 102 10.21 -3.81 7.60
N GLN A 103 10.17 -5.00 7.01
CA GLN A 103 10.86 -6.17 7.56
C GLN A 103 12.38 -6.01 7.44
N GLN A 104 12.88 -5.55 6.28
CA GLN A 104 14.31 -5.27 6.10
C GLN A 104 14.81 -4.21 7.09
N ASP A 105 14.07 -3.10 7.26
CA ASP A 105 14.42 -2.04 8.22
C ASP A 105 14.45 -2.56 9.65
N ARG A 106 13.46 -3.38 10.03
CA ARG A 106 13.42 -3.99 11.38
C ARG A 106 14.64 -4.87 11.62
N ASP A 107 14.99 -5.72 10.65
CA ASP A 107 16.11 -6.64 10.80
C ASP A 107 17.45 -5.87 10.84
N GLN A 108 17.59 -4.77 10.09
CA GLN A 108 18.75 -3.86 10.19
C GLN A 108 18.85 -3.19 11.56
N LEU A 109 17.73 -2.68 12.10
CA LEU A 109 17.70 -2.07 13.43
C LEU A 109 18.05 -3.08 14.53
N GLU A 110 17.59 -4.32 14.39
CA GLU A 110 17.92 -5.39 15.34
C GLU A 110 19.42 -5.74 15.28
N GLN A 111 20.00 -5.82 14.09
CA GLN A 111 21.45 -5.99 13.91
C GLN A 111 22.24 -4.84 14.52
N GLN A 112 21.82 -3.59 14.29
CA GLN A 112 22.47 -2.41 14.86
C GLN A 112 22.37 -2.40 16.39
N ARG A 113 21.21 -2.74 16.95
CA ARG A 113 21.02 -2.87 18.40
C ARG A 113 21.96 -3.92 18.99
N GLN A 114 22.10 -5.06 18.33
CA GLN A 114 22.97 -6.13 18.80
C GLN A 114 24.44 -5.72 18.75
N ALA A 115 24.88 -5.10 17.65
CA ALA A 115 26.24 -4.59 17.50
C ALA A 115 26.60 -3.57 18.60
N MET A 116 25.71 -2.61 18.88
CA MET A 116 25.91 -1.64 19.97
C MET A 116 25.95 -2.31 21.34
N MET A 117 25.14 -3.34 21.56
CA MET A 117 25.13 -4.08 22.83
C MET A 117 26.45 -4.84 23.05
N ASP A 118 26.99 -5.44 21.99
CA ASP A 118 28.27 -6.14 22.05
C ASP A 118 29.43 -5.15 22.25
N GLU A 119 29.39 -3.99 21.59
CA GLU A 119 30.36 -2.92 21.81
C GLU A 119 30.33 -2.41 23.24
N ALA A 120 29.15 -2.06 23.77
CA ALA A 120 28.99 -1.60 25.15
C ALA A 120 29.45 -2.65 26.17
N LYS A 121 29.18 -3.93 25.91
CA LYS A 121 29.66 -5.04 26.77
C LYS A 121 31.19 -5.13 26.76
N ASN A 122 31.81 -5.04 25.59
CA ASN A 122 33.26 -5.08 25.45
C ASN A 122 33.93 -3.88 26.13
N GLU A 123 33.35 -2.69 25.98
CA GLU A 123 33.82 -1.47 26.64
C GLU A 123 33.70 -1.59 28.17
N ALA A 124 32.53 -2.02 28.68
CA ALA A 124 32.34 -2.24 30.11
C ALA A 124 33.34 -3.25 30.69
N GLN A 125 33.61 -4.35 29.96
CA GLN A 125 34.61 -5.33 30.37
C GLN A 125 36.03 -4.74 30.40
N SER A 126 36.37 -3.90 29.43
CA SER A 126 37.65 -3.19 29.40
C SER A 126 37.82 -2.27 30.61
N ILE A 127 36.81 -1.44 30.90
CA ILE A 127 36.79 -0.54 32.07
C ILE A 127 36.94 -1.33 33.37
N MET A 128 36.21 -2.44 33.52
CA MET A 128 36.31 -3.31 34.70
C MET A 128 37.71 -3.92 34.86
N ASN A 129 38.35 -4.32 33.76
CA ASN A 129 39.71 -4.86 33.80
C ASN A 129 40.71 -3.81 34.26
N VAL A 130 40.61 -2.58 33.74
CA VAL A 130 41.46 -1.44 34.17
C VAL A 130 41.24 -1.14 35.65
N ALA A 131 39.99 -1.04 36.11
CA ALA A 131 39.67 -0.78 37.50
C ALA A 131 40.21 -1.88 38.45
N ARG A 132 40.14 -3.16 38.05
CA ARG A 132 40.72 -4.28 38.81
C ARG A 132 42.24 -4.19 38.90
N GLN A 133 42.91 -3.89 37.79
CA GLN A 133 44.35 -3.71 37.75
C GLN A 133 44.80 -2.57 38.68
N GLU A 134 44.08 -1.45 38.64
CA GLU A 134 44.36 -0.30 39.48
C GLU A 134 44.09 -0.59 40.97
N SER A 135 43.01 -1.29 41.30
CA SER A 135 42.74 -1.76 42.67
C SER A 135 43.87 -2.63 43.21
N ALA A 136 44.33 -3.62 42.44
CA ALA A 136 45.43 -4.50 42.86
C ALA A 136 46.75 -3.72 43.07
N ASN A 137 47.00 -2.70 42.25
CA ASN A 137 48.15 -1.81 42.41
C ASN A 137 48.03 -0.96 43.69
N LEU A 138 46.85 -0.43 43.98
CA LEU A 138 46.58 0.31 45.22
C LEU A 138 46.75 -0.57 46.46
N ASP A 139 46.23 -1.81 46.43
CA ASP A 139 46.41 -2.78 47.51
C ASP A 139 47.89 -3.06 47.79
N SER A 140 48.68 -3.29 46.74
CA SER A 140 50.13 -3.50 46.86
C SER A 140 50.84 -2.28 47.49
N LYS A 141 50.47 -1.06 47.09
CA LYS A 141 51.04 0.17 47.68
C LYS A 141 50.65 0.33 49.15
N MET A 142 49.42 -0.05 49.50
CA MET A 142 48.95 -0.01 50.89
C MET A 142 49.70 -1.01 51.77
N ASP A 143 49.99 -2.21 51.28
CA ASP A 143 50.81 -3.19 52.01
C ASP A 143 52.25 -2.70 52.20
N GLU A 144 52.82 -2.04 51.19
CA GLU A 144 54.15 -1.43 51.30
C GLU A 144 54.20 -0.30 52.34
N ILE A 145 53.18 0.56 52.37
CA ILE A 145 53.03 1.60 53.41
C ILE A 145 52.91 0.96 54.80
N ARG A 146 52.09 -0.09 54.96
CA ARG A 146 51.95 -0.80 56.24
C ARG A 146 53.28 -1.37 56.71
N LYS A 147 54.08 -1.93 55.79
CA LYS A 147 55.43 -2.43 56.09
C LYS A 147 56.35 -1.32 56.57
N ILE A 148 56.38 -0.18 55.87
CA ILE A 148 57.18 0.99 56.28
C ILE A 148 56.76 1.48 57.67
N ILE A 149 55.45 1.57 57.93
CA ILE A 149 54.94 1.96 59.25
C ILE A 149 55.44 1.00 60.33
N ALA A 150 55.34 -0.31 60.11
CA ALA A 150 55.82 -1.31 61.07
C ALA A 150 57.33 -1.21 61.31
N GLU A 151 58.12 -0.97 60.27
CA GLU A 151 59.56 -0.76 60.35
C GLU A 151 59.90 0.50 61.17
N VAL A 152 59.25 1.63 60.88
CA VAL A 152 59.41 2.87 61.65
C VAL A 152 59.02 2.68 63.12
N SER A 153 57.90 2.01 63.40
CA SER A 153 57.48 1.70 64.77
C SER A 153 58.51 0.85 65.51
N SER A 154 59.11 -0.15 64.86
CA SER A 154 60.14 -0.99 65.47
C SER A 154 61.41 -0.21 65.85
N VAL A 155 61.77 0.82 65.08
CA VAL A 155 62.92 1.69 65.40
C VAL A 155 62.62 2.53 66.65
N ILE A 156 61.39 3.02 66.79
CA ILE A 156 60.97 3.85 67.92
C ILE A 156 60.95 3.04 69.23
N ASP A 157 60.45 1.79 69.20
CA ASP A 157 60.41 0.91 70.38
C ASP A 157 61.80 0.47 70.88
N VAL A 158 62.84 0.50 70.04
CA VAL A 158 64.22 0.09 70.41
C VAL A 158 65.02 1.23 71.05
N THR A 159 64.56 2.47 70.94
CA THR A 159 65.16 3.62 71.67
C THR A 159 64.56 3.73 73.07
N PRO A 160 65.29 3.41 74.16
CA PRO A 160 64.76 3.60 75.50
C PRO A 160 64.60 5.10 75.77
N PRO A 161 63.60 5.51 76.59
CA PRO A 161 63.46 6.92 76.93
C PRO A 161 64.74 7.36 77.64
N LYS A 162 65.43 8.36 77.07
CA LYS A 162 66.49 9.07 77.79
C LYS A 162 65.83 9.79 78.96
N SER A 163 65.98 9.20 80.15
CA SER A 163 65.71 9.85 81.42
C SER A 163 66.70 11.02 81.60
N SER A 164 66.18 12.24 81.61
CA SER A 164 66.76 13.42 82.27
C SER A 164 65.67 14.46 82.48
#